data_AF-A0A7J2NDP7-F1
#
_entry.id   AF-A0A7J2NDP7-F1
#
_cell.length_a   1.000
_cell.length_b   1.000
_cell.length_c   1.000
_cell.angle_alpha   90.00
_cell.angle_beta   90.00
_cell.angle_gamma   90.00
#
_symmetry.space_group_name_H-M   'P 1'
#
loop_
_entity.id
_entity.type
_entity.pdbx_description
1 polymer ?
#
loop_
_entity_poly.entity_id
_entity_poly.type
_entity_poly.pdbx_seq_one_letter_code
_entity_poly.pdbx_strand_id
1 'polypeptide(L)' 'MNVLLENALKNEDEIKKFANTVGQANIKVVGVGGAGNNMASWLHEKGVKGAEIFAMNTDQQHLNITSADK' A
#
# COMPACT_ATOMS: atom_id res chain seq x y z
N MET A 1 -31.84 3.79 -24.28
CA MET A 1 -30.95 2.81 -23.62
C MET A 1 -29.47 3.02 -23.99
N ASN A 2 -29.15 3.47 -25.21
CA ASN A 2 -27.75 3.67 -25.65
C ASN A 2 -27.02 4.87 -25.02
N VAL A 3 -27.72 5.98 -24.74
CA VAL A 3 -27.11 7.21 -24.20
C VAL A 3 -26.54 7.01 -22.80
N LEU A 4 -27.20 6.22 -21.96
CA LEU A 4 -26.71 5.90 -20.61
C LEU A 4 -25.45 5.04 -20.66
N LEU A 5 -25.41 4.07 -21.58
CA LEU A 5 -24.25 3.20 -21.80
C LEU A 5 -23.06 4.02 -22.34
N GLU A 6 -23.32 4.90 -23.30
CA GLU A 6 -22.29 5.76 -23.90
C GLU A 6 -21.70 6.76 -22.90
N ASN A 7 -22.55 7.35 -22.04
CA ASN A 7 -22.11 8.22 -20.96
C ASN A 7 -21.30 7.47 -19.90
N ALA A 8 -21.69 6.23 -19.56
CA ALA A 8 -20.94 5.40 -18.62
C ALA A 8 -19.54 5.06 -19.15
N LEU A 9 -19.42 4.70 -20.44
CA LEU A 9 -18.14 4.41 -21.09
C LEU A 9 -17.22 5.64 -21.13
N LYS A 10 -17.74 6.80 -21.53
CA LYS A 10 -16.95 8.05 -21.56
C LYS A 10 -16.44 8.44 -20.17
N ASN A 11 -17.26 8.26 -19.13
CA ASN A 11 -16.86 8.56 -17.76
C ASN A 11 -15.77 7.60 -17.25
N GLU A 12 -15.83 6.31 -17.61
CA GLU A 12 -14.79 5.34 -17.30
C GLU A 12 -13.44 5.71 -17.95
N ASP A 13 -13.48 6.17 -19.21
CA ASP A 13 -12.30 6.63 -19.93
C ASP A 13 -11.69 7.88 -19.28
N GLU A 14 -12.49 8.85 -18.85
CA GLU A 14 -12.01 10.05 -18.16
C GLU A 14 -11.36 9.71 -16.81
N ILE A 15 -11.96 8.80 -16.02
CA ILE A 15 -11.39 8.34 -14.75
C ILE A 15 -10.03 7.67 -14.97
N LYS A 16 -9.91 6.80 -15.98
CA LYS A 16 -8.63 6.16 -16.34
C LYS A 16 -7.59 7.18 -16.79
N LYS A 17 -8.01 8.19 -17.55
CA LYS A 17 -7.12 9.27 -18.04
C LYS A 17 -6.60 10.12 -16.88
N PHE A 18 -7.46 10.44 -15.91
CA PHE A 18 -7.08 11.17 -14.71
C PHE A 18 -6.11 10.36 -13.84
N ALA A 19 -6.40 9.08 -13.59
CA ALA A 19 -5.51 8.18 -12.84
C ALA A 19 -4.10 8.08 -13.47
N ASN A 20 -4.03 8.02 -14.80
CA ASN A 20 -2.74 8.01 -15.52
C ASN A 20 -2.00 9.36 -15.48
N THR A 21 -2.70 10.47 -15.23
CA THR A 21 -2.10 11.81 -15.17
C THR A 21 -1.46 12.09 -13.80
N VAL A 22 -2.04 11.56 -12.71
CA VAL A 22 -1.59 11.79 -11.33
C VAL A 22 -0.46 10.82 -10.91
N GLY A 23 -0.32 9.69 -11.60
CA GLY A 23 0.65 8.65 -11.27
C GLY A 23 0.28 7.85 -10.02
N GLN A 24 0.94 6.71 -9.80
CA GLN A 24 0.75 5.91 -8.59
C GLN A 24 1.61 6.46 -7.46
N ALA A 25 1.01 6.65 -6.28
CA ALA A 25 1.74 7.06 -5.09
C ALA A 25 2.68 5.94 -4.63
N ASN A 26 3.94 6.26 -4.36
CA ASN A 26 4.87 5.34 -3.73
C ASN A 26 4.70 5.42 -2.21
N ILE A 27 4.04 4.42 -1.62
CA ILE A 27 3.71 4.41 -0.19
C ILE A 27 4.70 3.52 0.56
N LYS A 28 5.22 4.03 1.67
CA LYS A 28 6.12 3.30 2.58
C LYS A 28 5.59 3.37 3.99
N VAL A 29 5.53 2.23 4.66
CA VAL A 29 5.16 2.12 6.08
C VAL A 29 6.39 1.72 6.86
N VAL A 30 6.74 2.46 7.90
CA VAL A 30 7.91 2.18 8.73
C VAL A 30 7.48 1.95 10.16
N GLY A 31 7.58 0.70 10.63
CA GLY A 31 7.42 0.34 12.03
C GLY A 31 8.71 0.60 12.79
N VAL A 32 8.65 1.42 13.85
CA VAL A 32 9.83 1.77 14.66
C VAL A 32 9.69 1.25 16.09
N GLY A 33 10.74 0.59 16.59
CA GLY A 33 10.78 0.02 17.93
C GLY A 33 9.89 -1.22 18.06
N GLY A 34 9.71 -1.72 19.28
CA GLY A 34 9.03 -3.00 19.47
C GLY A 34 7.55 -3.00 19.05
N ALA A 35 6.78 -2.00 19.49
CA ALA A 35 5.38 -1.89 19.12
C ALA A 35 5.19 -1.63 17.60
N GLY A 36 6.07 -0.81 17.01
CA GLY A 36 6.06 -0.53 15.58
C GLY A 36 6.37 -1.78 14.75
N ASN A 37 7.36 -2.56 15.13
CA ASN A 37 7.69 -3.83 14.49
C ASN A 37 6.52 -4.83 14.56
N ASN A 38 5.81 -4.92 15.69
CA ASN A 38 4.63 -5.78 15.80
C ASN A 38 3.53 -5.38 14.79
N MET A 39 3.30 -4.09 14.61
CA MET A 39 2.34 -3.60 13.62
C MET A 39 2.83 -3.80 12.19
N ALA A 40 4.13 -3.63 11.92
CA ALA A 40 4.73 -3.93 10.62
C ALA A 40 4.54 -5.41 10.25
N SER A 41 4.86 -6.34 11.17
CA SER A 41 4.58 -7.77 11.02
C SER A 41 3.13 -8.05 10.71
N TRP A 42 2.21 -7.47 11.48
CA TRP A 42 0.78 -7.69 11.29
C TRP A 42 0.30 -7.20 9.91
N LEU A 43 0.75 -6.02 9.46
CA LEU A 43 0.40 -5.49 8.15
C LEU A 43 0.96 -6.36 7.01
N HIS A 44 2.18 -6.85 7.16
CA HIS A 44 2.83 -7.72 6.19
C HIS A 44 2.12 -9.08 6.11
N GLU A 45 1.83 -9.71 7.26
CA GLU A 45 1.10 -10.99 7.35
C GLU A 45 -0.36 -10.89 6.87
N LYS A 46 -0.99 -9.72 7.02
CA LYS A 46 -2.32 -9.45 6.42
C LYS A 46 -2.27 -9.30 4.90
N GLY A 47 -1.09 -9.17 4.30
CA GLY A 47 -0.92 -9.06 2.86
C GLY A 47 -1.38 -7.71 2.30
N VAL A 48 -1.17 -6.63 3.05
CA VAL A 48 -1.48 -5.27 2.58
C VAL A 48 -0.70 -4.99 1.28
N LYS A 49 -1.42 -4.59 0.23
CA LYS A 49 -0.85 -4.29 -1.09
C LYS A 49 -0.79 -2.79 -1.33
N GLY A 50 0.18 -2.37 -2.14
CA GLY A 50 0.34 -0.97 -2.54
C GLY A 50 1.17 -0.12 -1.59
N ALA A 51 1.75 -0.72 -0.54
CA ALA A 51 2.74 -0.09 0.33
C ALA A 51 3.90 -1.05 0.58
N GLU A 52 5.12 -0.54 0.60
CA GLU A 52 6.31 -1.26 1.08
C GLU A 52 6.41 -1.13 2.61
N ILE A 53 6.58 -2.24 3.31
CA ILE A 53 6.61 -2.29 4.78
C ILE A 53 8.06 -2.47 5.25
N PHE A 54 8.50 -1.59 6.15
CA PHE A 54 9.83 -1.56 6.75
C PHE A 54 9.75 -1.76 8.26
N ALA A 55 10.70 -2.49 8.83
CA ALA A 55 10.91 -2.60 10.27
C ALA A 55 12.24 -1.96 10.70
N MET A 56 12.21 -1.12 11.74
CA MET A 56 13.39 -0.44 12.26
C MET A 56 13.42 -0.55 13.79
N ASN A 57 14.46 -1.19 14.31
CA ASN A 57 14.64 -1.32 15.75
C ASN A 57 16.12 -1.35 16.10
N THR A 58 16.46 -0.99 17.34
CA THR A 58 17.80 -1.21 17.89
C THR A 58 17.94 -2.63 18.46
N ASP A 59 16.82 -3.26 18.81
CA ASP A 59 16.77 -4.64 19.25
C ASP A 59 16.89 -5.61 18.06
N GLN A 60 18.06 -6.23 17.93
CA GLN A 60 18.34 -7.22 16.88
C GLN A 60 17.47 -8.49 17.02
N GLN A 61 17.18 -8.94 18.23
CA GLN A 61 16.41 -10.17 18.45
C GLN A 61 14.98 -9.96 17.97
N HIS A 62 14.41 -8.79 18.24
CA HIS A 62 13.08 -8.43 17.74
C HIS A 62 13.08 -8.30 16.22
N LEU A 63 14.08 -7.66 15.62
CA LEU A 63 14.19 -7.59 14.16
C LEU A 63 14.24 -8.98 13.51
N ASN A 64 14.98 -9.93 14.08
CA ASN A 64 15.10 -11.29 13.54
C ASN A 64 13.77 -12.06 13.48
N ILE A 65 12.78 -11.71 14.32
CA ILE A 65 11.45 -12.32 14.35
C ILE A 65 10.37 -11.46 13.69
N THR A 66 10.72 -10.26 13.21
CA THR A 66 9.77 -9.32 12.60
C THR A 66 9.56 -9.67 11.13
N SER A 67 8.31 -9.68 10.67
CA SER A 67 7.95 -9.90 9.26
C SER A 67 7.79 -8.55 8.56
N ALA A 68 8.63 -8.22 7.59
CA ALA A 68 8.52 -7.01 6.79
C ALA A 68 9.12 -7.24 5.41
N ASP A 69 8.87 -6.35 4.46
CA ASP A 69 9.54 -6.43 3.16
C ASP A 69 11.03 -6.09 3.30
N LYS A 70 11.36 -5.20 4.25
CA LYS A 70 12.72 -4.69 4.54
C LYS A 70 12.97 -4.39 6.01
#